data_AF-A0A2N8NA94-F1
#
_entry.id   AF-A0A2N8NA94-F1
#
_cell.length_a   1.000
_cell.length_b   1.000
_cell.length_c   1.000
_cell.angle_alpha   90.00
_cell.angle_beta   90.00
_cell.angle_gamma   90.00
#
_symmetry.space_group_name_H-M   'P 1'
#
loop_
_entity.id
_entity.type
_entity.pdbx_description
1 polymer ?
#
loop_
_entity_poly.entity_id
_entity_poly.type
_entity_poly.pdbx_seq_one_letter_code
_entity_poly.pdbx_strand_id
1 'polypeptide(L)'
;MRTLIVSIIALAAMFSSDALKAQYGPLPGGGGGGSSIKWRYETATRTLTLTGYGRIPDYSAAHPAPWAVRQREIEKIEIGSGVTIVGDYAFAGCTALTSVKISESVTEIKDGVFSGCTALSSLALPANLRRIGRDAFAHCSALTAVSLPESVTEIGRGAFSSCTALRSVTVAWPVPLTLSQPIFQSVPLANVRLNVPRGTSAVYRTAPVWSEFQQIYAVANVEIAGRQIYAADGVLYLSLSQPALIRVYDLSGRLLLTHDAPSGSSTLRLMPGYHVVQVGDSAEKVWVGN
;
A
#
# COMPACT_ATOMS: atom_id res chain seq x y z
N MET A 1 0.12 -43.59 55.75
CA MET A 1 0.49 -42.23 56.22
C MET A 1 1.38 -41.61 55.15
N ARG A 2 0.79 -40.68 54.38
CA ARG A 2 1.38 -39.55 53.63
C ARG A 2 2.65 -39.78 52.80
N THR A 3 2.38 -40.08 51.52
CA THR A 3 2.73 -39.31 50.32
C THR A 3 4.01 -38.48 50.33
N LEU A 4 4.87 -38.83 49.37
CA LEU A 4 6.11 -38.19 48.95
C LEU A 4 6.04 -36.66 48.81
N ILE A 5 7.15 -36.06 49.23
CA ILE A 5 7.57 -34.69 48.95
C ILE A 5 7.99 -34.58 47.47
N VAL A 6 7.76 -33.39 46.90
CA VAL A 6 8.33 -32.81 45.66
C VAL A 6 7.66 -33.20 44.34
N SER A 7 6.73 -32.35 43.87
CA SER A 7 6.70 -31.83 42.49
C SER A 7 5.66 -30.72 42.34
N ILE A 8 5.96 -29.53 42.87
CA ILE A 8 5.23 -28.27 42.58
C ILE A 8 5.69 -27.65 41.24
N ILE A 9 6.40 -28.41 40.38
CA ILE A 9 6.84 -27.94 39.04
C ILE A 9 6.04 -28.60 37.88
N ALA A 10 5.13 -29.54 38.15
CA ALA A 10 4.29 -30.13 37.12
C ALA A 10 2.86 -29.54 37.05
N LEU A 11 2.67 -28.29 37.49
CA LEU A 11 1.43 -27.52 37.33
C LEU A 11 1.61 -26.33 36.36
N ALA A 12 2.45 -26.52 35.34
CA ALA A 12 2.64 -25.57 34.22
C ALA A 12 2.57 -26.26 32.85
N ALA A 13 1.94 -27.44 32.77
CA ALA A 13 1.77 -28.20 31.53
C ALA A 13 0.33 -28.25 31.01
N MET A 14 -0.61 -27.49 31.58
CA MET A 14 -2.02 -27.52 31.17
C MET A 14 -2.72 -26.14 31.19
N PHE A 15 -2.07 -25.06 30.74
CA PHE A 15 -2.77 -23.86 30.23
C PHE A 15 -1.83 -23.03 29.32
N SER A 16 -1.81 -23.35 28.03
CA SER A 16 -1.78 -22.36 26.95
C SER A 16 -2.26 -23.05 25.67
N SER A 17 -3.56 -23.26 25.58
CA SER A 17 -4.24 -23.73 24.37
C SER A 17 -4.31 -22.67 23.26
N ASP A 18 -3.75 -21.48 23.48
CA ASP A 18 -3.69 -20.37 22.51
C ASP A 18 -2.35 -20.25 21.77
N ALA A 19 -1.38 -21.15 22.01
CA ALA A 19 -0.09 -21.16 21.33
C ALA A 19 0.01 -22.14 20.13
N LEU A 20 -1.10 -22.75 19.71
CA LEU A 20 -1.17 -23.64 18.55
C LEU A 20 -1.70 -22.88 17.32
N LYS A 21 -0.82 -22.67 16.31
CA LYS A 21 -1.06 -22.35 14.87
C LYS A 21 -0.38 -21.09 14.29
N ALA A 22 0.70 -20.58 14.89
CA ALA A 22 1.59 -19.69 14.14
C ALA A 22 2.51 -20.53 13.22
N GLN A 23 2.42 -20.37 11.90
CA GLN A 23 3.42 -20.94 10.98
C GLN A 23 4.54 -19.91 10.80
N TYR A 24 5.80 -20.33 10.88
CA TYR A 24 6.93 -19.42 10.74
C TYR A 24 8.15 -20.12 10.15
N GLY A 25 9.04 -19.36 9.54
CA GLY A 25 10.31 -19.90 9.05
C GLY A 25 11.22 -18.83 8.43
N PRO A 26 12.52 -19.14 8.24
CA PRO A 26 13.37 -18.32 7.40
C PRO A 26 12.94 -18.42 5.93
N LEU A 27 13.11 -17.35 5.16
CA LEU A 27 13.05 -17.44 3.70
C LEU A 27 14.39 -17.99 3.17
N PRO A 28 14.36 -18.94 2.22
CA PRO A 28 15.59 -19.42 1.61
C PRO A 28 16.30 -18.25 0.91
N GLY A 29 17.60 -18.12 1.17
CA GLY A 29 18.43 -17.02 0.68
C GLY A 29 18.43 -16.97 -0.84
N GLY A 30 17.81 -15.93 -1.39
CA GLY A 30 18.03 -15.53 -2.78
C GLY A 30 19.53 -15.28 -2.98
N GLY A 31 20.13 -15.97 -3.94
CA GLY A 31 21.57 -16.10 -4.09
C GLY A 31 22.38 -14.81 -3.87
N GLY A 32 23.40 -14.91 -3.03
CA GLY A 32 24.55 -14.00 -3.01
C GLY A 32 24.57 -12.86 -2.00
N GLY A 33 23.46 -12.51 -1.32
CA GLY A 33 23.43 -11.30 -0.49
C GLY A 33 22.59 -11.39 0.77
N GLY A 34 23.12 -12.01 1.83
CA GLY A 34 22.81 -11.70 3.25
C GLY A 34 21.34 -11.58 3.73
N SER A 35 20.34 -12.01 2.95
CA SER A 35 18.94 -11.82 3.35
C SER A 35 18.61 -12.69 4.56
N SER A 36 17.97 -12.06 5.55
CA SER A 36 17.63 -12.67 6.85
C SER A 36 16.11 -12.66 7.09
N ILE A 37 15.32 -12.53 6.03
CA ILE A 37 13.87 -12.41 6.15
C ILE A 37 13.28 -13.68 6.74
N LYS A 38 12.43 -13.49 7.74
CA LYS A 38 11.58 -14.50 8.36
C LYS A 38 10.13 -14.13 8.11
N TRP A 39 9.30 -15.13 7.98
CA TRP A 39 7.85 -14.95 7.87
C TRP A 39 7.15 -15.59 9.07
N ARG A 40 5.99 -15.05 9.43
CA ARG A 40 5.07 -15.61 10.41
C ARG A 40 3.64 -15.40 9.93
N TYR A 41 2.83 -16.46 9.91
CA TYR A 41 1.39 -16.37 9.70
C TYR A 41 0.68 -16.64 11.03
N GLU A 42 -0.16 -15.72 11.46
CA GLU A 42 -0.99 -15.83 12.66
C GLU A 42 -2.44 -16.15 12.27
N THR A 43 -2.92 -17.33 12.65
CA THR A 43 -4.25 -17.83 12.23
C THR A 43 -5.38 -17.02 12.85
N ALA A 44 -5.21 -16.58 14.10
CA ALA A 44 -6.24 -15.82 14.84
C ALA A 44 -6.56 -14.48 14.18
N THR A 45 -5.54 -13.81 13.62
CA THR A 45 -5.66 -12.49 12.98
C THR A 45 -5.56 -12.55 11.47
N ARG A 46 -5.41 -13.75 10.88
CA ARG A 46 -5.21 -13.97 9.44
C ARG A 46 -4.10 -13.09 8.84
N THR A 47 -3.07 -12.82 9.64
CA THR A 47 -2.01 -11.86 9.32
C THR A 47 -0.72 -12.58 8.96
N LEU A 48 -0.15 -12.26 7.80
CA LEU A 48 1.19 -12.67 7.38
C LEU A 48 2.17 -11.51 7.62
N THR A 49 3.16 -11.72 8.48
CA THR A 49 4.20 -10.75 8.80
C THR A 49 5.54 -11.22 8.27
N LEU A 50 6.26 -10.34 7.57
CA LEU A 50 7.63 -10.57 7.08
C LEU A 50 8.58 -9.59 7.75
N THR A 51 9.61 -10.11 8.44
CA THR A 51 10.57 -9.31 9.22
C THR A 51 12.00 -9.71 8.89
N GLY A 52 12.97 -8.85 9.16
CA GLY A 52 14.38 -9.07 8.80
C GLY A 52 14.79 -8.21 7.62
N TYR A 53 15.93 -8.53 7.01
CA TYR A 53 16.59 -7.65 6.03
C TYR A 53 16.75 -8.29 4.66
N GLY A 54 16.64 -7.47 3.61
CA GLY A 54 16.95 -7.83 2.24
C GLY A 54 15.72 -8.06 1.37
N ARG A 55 15.75 -9.09 0.54
CA ARG A 55 14.80 -9.30 -0.55
C ARG A 55 13.92 -10.52 -0.30
N ILE A 56 12.60 -10.36 -0.44
CA ILE A 56 11.68 -11.49 -0.54
C ILE A 56 11.98 -12.21 -1.88
N PRO A 57 12.19 -13.54 -1.89
CA PRO A 57 12.51 -14.29 -3.11
C PRO A 57 11.41 -14.22 -4.19
N ASP A 58 11.79 -14.51 -5.43
CA ASP A 58 10.86 -14.70 -6.52
C ASP A 58 10.19 -16.09 -6.42
N TYR A 59 8.90 -16.14 -6.69
CA TYR A 59 8.10 -17.35 -6.65
C TYR A 59 7.42 -17.61 -8.00
N SER A 60 6.93 -18.83 -8.17
CA SER A 60 6.19 -19.25 -9.37
C SER A 60 5.29 -20.43 -9.04
N ALA A 61 4.49 -20.90 -10.00
CA ALA A 61 3.70 -22.12 -9.84
C ALA A 61 4.58 -23.36 -9.52
N ALA A 62 5.82 -23.40 -10.03
CA ALA A 62 6.77 -24.47 -9.76
C ALA A 62 7.54 -24.28 -8.43
N HIS A 63 7.63 -23.04 -7.93
CA HIS A 63 8.30 -22.69 -6.68
C HIS A 63 7.41 -21.73 -5.87
N PRO A 64 6.36 -22.24 -5.21
CA PRO A 64 5.40 -21.39 -4.52
C PRO A 64 5.98 -20.83 -3.22
N ALA A 65 5.47 -19.68 -2.79
CA ALA A 65 5.82 -19.10 -1.50
C ALA A 65 5.44 -20.03 -0.33
N PRO A 66 6.17 -20.00 0.81
CA PRO A 66 5.88 -20.86 1.95
C PRO A 66 4.44 -20.75 2.49
N TRP A 67 3.81 -19.57 2.35
CA TRP A 67 2.44 -19.30 2.76
C TRP A 67 1.38 -19.63 1.69
N ALA A 68 1.75 -20.16 0.52
CA ALA A 68 0.81 -20.45 -0.58
C ALA A 68 -0.32 -21.41 -0.14
N VAL A 69 -0.05 -22.32 0.79
CA VAL A 69 -1.05 -23.23 1.37
C VAL A 69 -2.17 -22.52 2.14
N ARG A 70 -1.95 -21.27 2.58
CA ARG A 70 -2.90 -20.41 3.29
C ARG A 70 -3.32 -19.18 2.48
N GLN A 71 -2.93 -19.10 1.21
CA GLN A 71 -3.12 -17.93 0.35
C GLN A 71 -4.55 -17.38 0.36
N ARG A 72 -5.57 -18.25 0.36
CA ARG A 72 -6.99 -17.86 0.38
C ARG A 72 -7.50 -17.39 1.75
N GLU A 73 -6.70 -17.52 2.81
CA GLU A 73 -7.04 -17.16 4.19
C GLU A 73 -6.31 -15.90 4.68
N ILE A 74 -5.32 -15.39 3.93
CA ILE A 74 -4.54 -14.21 4.34
C ILE A 74 -5.38 -12.96 4.10
N GLU A 75 -5.72 -12.25 5.17
CA GLU A 75 -6.48 -10.99 5.11
C GLU A 75 -5.58 -9.76 5.26
N LYS A 76 -4.44 -9.92 5.93
CA LYS A 76 -3.50 -8.84 6.22
C LYS A 76 -2.07 -9.26 5.93
N ILE A 77 -1.30 -8.38 5.29
CA ILE A 77 0.14 -8.52 5.10
C ILE A 77 0.89 -7.36 5.73
N GLU A 78 1.95 -7.65 6.46
CA GLU A 78 2.86 -6.66 7.05
C GLU A 78 4.30 -6.93 6.61
N ILE A 79 4.85 -6.01 5.81
CA ILE A 79 6.23 -6.08 5.33
C ILE A 79 7.08 -5.16 6.21
N GLY A 80 8.07 -5.74 6.88
CA GLY A 80 8.94 -5.05 7.83
C GLY A 80 9.97 -4.12 7.17
N SER A 81 10.52 -3.19 7.97
CA SER A 81 11.37 -2.08 7.53
C SER A 81 12.79 -2.45 7.09
N GLY A 82 13.18 -3.72 7.17
CA GLY A 82 14.43 -4.20 6.58
C GLY A 82 14.26 -4.77 5.18
N VAL A 83 13.01 -4.95 4.71
CA VAL A 83 12.72 -5.50 3.38
C VAL A 83 12.88 -4.40 2.34
N THR A 84 13.68 -4.65 1.30
CA THR A 84 13.94 -3.69 0.22
C THR A 84 13.25 -4.06 -1.08
N ILE A 85 13.04 -5.35 -1.34
CA ILE A 85 12.44 -5.84 -2.59
C ILE A 85 11.40 -6.91 -2.27
N VAL A 86 10.23 -6.81 -2.92
CA VAL A 86 9.18 -7.83 -2.88
C VAL A 86 9.22 -8.66 -4.17
N GLY A 87 9.62 -9.92 -4.05
CA GLY A 87 9.87 -10.82 -5.16
C GLY A 87 8.65 -11.24 -5.97
N ASP A 88 8.88 -11.75 -7.19
CA ASP A 88 7.84 -12.08 -8.16
C ASP A 88 6.77 -13.01 -7.54
N TYR A 89 5.50 -12.70 -7.80
CA TYR A 89 4.33 -13.50 -7.38
C TYR A 89 4.22 -13.81 -5.87
N ALA A 90 4.97 -13.12 -5.00
CA ALA A 90 5.03 -13.43 -3.57
C ALA A 90 3.67 -13.48 -2.87
N PHE A 91 2.73 -12.62 -3.26
CA PHE A 91 1.39 -12.55 -2.69
C PHE A 91 0.29 -12.63 -3.75
N ALA A 92 0.62 -13.16 -4.94
CA ALA A 92 -0.36 -13.36 -6.00
C ALA A 92 -1.50 -14.24 -5.46
N GLY A 93 -2.73 -14.04 -5.90
CA GLY A 93 -3.88 -14.89 -5.58
C GLY A 93 -4.36 -14.87 -4.13
N CYS A 94 -3.87 -13.96 -3.27
CA CYS A 94 -4.40 -13.78 -1.93
C CYS A 94 -5.79 -13.12 -1.97
N THR A 95 -6.82 -13.88 -2.36
CA THR A 95 -8.17 -13.37 -2.68
C THR A 95 -8.91 -12.77 -1.49
N ALA A 96 -8.51 -13.11 -0.25
CA ALA A 96 -9.06 -12.55 0.98
C ALA A 96 -8.30 -11.32 1.50
N LEU A 97 -7.19 -10.93 0.85
CA LEU A 97 -6.33 -9.84 1.30
C LEU A 97 -7.04 -8.49 1.19
N THR A 98 -7.26 -7.83 2.33
CA THR A 98 -7.91 -6.52 2.41
C THR A 98 -6.95 -5.42 2.84
N SER A 99 -5.84 -5.77 3.53
CA SER A 99 -4.90 -4.81 4.08
C SER A 99 -3.46 -5.22 3.82
N VAL A 100 -2.66 -4.30 3.28
CA VAL A 100 -1.22 -4.49 3.07
C VAL A 100 -0.50 -3.28 3.65
N LYS A 101 0.44 -3.54 4.55
CA LYS A 101 1.40 -2.56 5.06
C LYS A 101 2.75 -2.81 4.42
N ILE A 102 3.15 -1.93 3.51
CA ILE A 102 4.48 -1.93 2.88
C ILE A 102 5.35 -0.90 3.60
N SER A 103 6.57 -1.27 4.00
CA SER A 103 7.48 -0.34 4.65
C SER A 103 8.18 0.59 3.65
N GLU A 104 8.58 1.78 4.12
CA GLU A 104 9.30 2.81 3.35
C GLU A 104 10.68 2.38 2.83
N SER A 105 11.22 1.27 3.34
CA SER A 105 12.45 0.66 2.86
C SER A 105 12.30 -0.07 1.52
N VAL A 106 11.06 -0.40 1.13
CA VAL A 106 10.79 -1.14 -0.10
C VAL A 106 10.96 -0.22 -1.31
N THR A 107 11.92 -0.55 -2.17
CA THR A 107 12.23 0.18 -3.41
C THR A 107 11.66 -0.50 -4.65
N GLU A 108 11.34 -1.79 -4.59
CA GLU A 108 10.78 -2.53 -5.73
C GLU A 108 9.66 -3.50 -5.32
N ILE A 109 8.55 -3.41 -6.05
CA ILE A 109 7.51 -4.43 -6.09
C ILE A 109 7.64 -5.08 -7.47
N LYS A 110 8.04 -6.36 -7.53
CA LYS A 110 8.32 -7.03 -8.81
C LYS A 110 7.04 -7.57 -9.47
N ASP A 111 7.19 -8.54 -10.38
CA ASP A 111 6.12 -8.94 -11.28
C ASP A 111 5.05 -9.75 -10.54
N GLY A 112 3.77 -9.43 -10.80
CA GLY A 112 2.62 -10.18 -10.30
C GLY A 112 2.47 -10.25 -8.78
N VAL A 113 3.20 -9.43 -8.00
CA VAL A 113 3.30 -9.56 -6.53
C VAL A 113 1.95 -9.66 -5.84
N PHE A 114 0.96 -8.85 -6.23
CA PHE A 114 -0.41 -8.85 -5.69
C PHE A 114 -1.44 -9.19 -6.78
N SER A 115 -1.04 -9.83 -7.87
CA SER A 115 -1.94 -10.20 -8.95
C SER A 115 -3.07 -11.10 -8.45
N GLY A 116 -4.33 -10.74 -8.65
CA GLY A 116 -5.50 -11.52 -8.23
C GLY A 116 -5.89 -11.36 -6.75
N CYS A 117 -5.37 -10.34 -6.06
CA CYS A 117 -5.84 -9.97 -4.72
C CYS A 117 -7.20 -9.24 -4.80
N THR A 118 -8.26 -9.99 -5.12
CA THR A 118 -9.58 -9.45 -5.49
C THR A 118 -10.28 -8.64 -4.41
N ALA A 119 -9.94 -8.85 -3.13
CA ALA A 119 -10.48 -8.11 -1.98
C ALA A 119 -9.66 -6.86 -1.59
N LEU A 120 -8.50 -6.62 -2.24
CA LEU A 120 -7.64 -5.50 -1.89
C LEU A 120 -8.26 -4.19 -2.40
N SER A 121 -8.84 -3.42 -1.49
CA SER A 121 -9.61 -2.22 -1.83
C SER A 121 -8.82 -0.91 -1.75
N SER A 122 -7.73 -0.92 -0.97
CA SER A 122 -6.84 0.22 -0.79
C SER A 122 -5.40 -0.25 -0.56
N LEU A 123 -4.44 0.59 -0.95
CA LEU A 123 -3.02 0.34 -0.74
C LEU A 123 -2.28 1.68 -0.66
N ALA A 124 -1.39 1.80 0.33
CA ALA A 124 -0.41 2.88 0.38
C ALA A 124 0.93 2.35 -0.16
N LEU A 125 1.42 2.97 -1.24
CA LEU A 125 2.74 2.69 -1.78
C LEU A 125 3.80 3.51 -1.01
N PRO A 126 5.00 2.94 -0.75
CA PRO A 126 6.04 3.65 -0.02
C PRO A 126 6.61 4.81 -0.84
N ALA A 127 7.00 5.89 -0.16
CA ALA A 127 7.48 7.12 -0.79
C ALA A 127 8.80 6.94 -1.55
N ASN A 128 9.59 5.91 -1.22
CA ASN A 128 10.86 5.60 -1.91
C ASN A 128 10.72 4.53 -3.00
N LEU A 129 9.51 4.10 -3.34
CA LEU A 129 9.29 3.07 -4.36
C LEU A 129 9.81 3.52 -5.72
N ARG A 130 10.67 2.72 -6.35
CA ARG A 130 11.23 3.03 -7.69
C ARG A 130 10.54 2.27 -8.81
N ARG A 131 10.10 1.04 -8.53
CA ARG A 131 9.60 0.11 -9.55
C ARG A 131 8.34 -0.61 -9.12
N ILE A 132 7.37 -0.66 -10.04
CA ILE A 132 6.18 -1.51 -9.99
C ILE A 132 6.24 -2.46 -11.18
N GLY A 133 6.33 -3.76 -10.92
CA GLY A 133 6.51 -4.79 -11.93
C GLY A 133 5.28 -5.01 -12.84
N ARG A 134 5.49 -5.87 -13.83
CA ARG A 134 4.42 -6.33 -14.74
C ARG A 134 3.31 -7.00 -13.94
N ASP A 135 2.06 -6.66 -14.23
CA ASP A 135 0.88 -7.25 -13.60
C ASP A 135 0.88 -7.20 -12.06
N ALA A 136 1.70 -6.33 -11.43
CA ALA A 136 1.93 -6.33 -9.98
C ALA A 136 0.64 -6.23 -9.15
N PHE A 137 -0.37 -5.51 -9.63
CA PHE A 137 -1.72 -5.38 -9.04
C PHE A 137 -2.81 -5.77 -10.04
N ALA A 138 -2.51 -6.60 -11.04
CA ALA A 138 -3.51 -7.05 -12.00
C ALA A 138 -4.64 -7.79 -11.28
N HIS A 139 -5.88 -7.62 -11.73
CA HIS A 139 -7.08 -8.26 -11.17
C HIS A 139 -7.36 -7.95 -9.69
N CYS A 140 -6.79 -6.88 -9.12
CA CYS A 140 -7.23 -6.31 -7.84
C CYS A 140 -8.58 -5.58 -8.04
N SER A 141 -9.64 -6.35 -8.30
CA SER A 141 -10.94 -5.85 -8.75
C SER A 141 -11.66 -4.93 -7.75
N ALA A 142 -11.31 -4.99 -6.47
CA ALA A 142 -11.84 -4.10 -5.42
C ALA A 142 -11.03 -2.81 -5.25
N LEU A 143 -9.85 -2.67 -5.87
CA LEU A 143 -8.98 -1.52 -5.68
C LEU A 143 -9.64 -0.24 -6.21
N THR A 144 -9.94 0.69 -5.32
CA THR A 144 -10.72 1.90 -5.64
C THR A 144 -9.86 3.13 -5.93
N ALA A 145 -8.68 3.19 -5.35
CA ALA A 145 -7.75 4.30 -5.54
C ALA A 145 -6.30 3.81 -5.51
N VAL A 146 -5.44 4.47 -6.30
CA VAL A 146 -3.98 4.30 -6.22
C VAL A 146 -3.30 5.66 -6.23
N SER A 147 -2.26 5.76 -5.40
CA SER A 147 -1.42 6.95 -5.27
C SER A 147 0.00 6.57 -5.65
N LEU A 148 0.47 7.08 -6.78
CA LEU A 148 1.80 6.80 -7.34
C LEU A 148 2.79 7.88 -6.87
N PRO A 149 3.83 7.53 -6.09
CA PRO A 149 4.80 8.49 -5.61
C PRO A 149 5.74 8.95 -6.74
N GLU A 150 6.27 10.17 -6.62
CA GLU A 150 7.16 10.78 -7.63
C GLU A 150 8.45 9.97 -7.84
N SER A 151 8.85 9.21 -6.80
CA SER A 151 10.01 8.33 -6.83
C SER A 151 9.89 7.16 -7.82
N VAL A 152 8.67 6.78 -8.22
CA VAL A 152 8.44 5.69 -9.18
C VAL A 152 8.93 6.14 -10.56
N THR A 153 9.79 5.32 -11.15
CA THR A 153 10.42 5.58 -12.46
C THR A 153 10.11 4.48 -13.47
N GLU A 154 9.60 3.34 -13.03
CA GLU A 154 9.22 2.22 -13.89
C GLU A 154 7.90 1.61 -13.43
N ILE A 155 6.97 1.45 -14.38
CA ILE A 155 5.70 0.73 -14.19
C ILE A 155 5.56 -0.28 -15.32
N GLY A 156 5.46 -1.56 -14.96
CA GLY A 156 5.35 -2.68 -15.89
C GLY A 156 4.01 -2.74 -16.61
N ARG A 157 3.99 -3.40 -17.78
CA ARG A 157 2.78 -3.69 -18.54
C ARG A 157 1.71 -4.31 -17.62
N GLY A 158 0.48 -3.82 -17.73
CA GLY A 158 -0.66 -4.36 -17.00
C GLY A 158 -0.58 -4.25 -15.48
N ALA A 159 0.31 -3.44 -14.91
CA ALA A 159 0.49 -3.31 -13.46
C ALA A 159 -0.83 -3.10 -12.70
N PHE A 160 -1.82 -2.42 -13.28
CA PHE A 160 -3.16 -2.20 -12.74
C PHE A 160 -4.26 -2.71 -13.70
N SER A 161 -3.96 -3.76 -14.47
CA SER A 161 -4.90 -4.39 -15.40
C SER A 161 -6.11 -4.93 -14.65
N SER A 162 -7.31 -4.76 -15.20
CA SER A 162 -8.56 -5.30 -14.66
C SER A 162 -8.87 -4.86 -13.20
N CYS A 163 -8.33 -3.72 -12.75
CA CYS A 163 -8.75 -3.04 -11.52
C CYS A 163 -10.07 -2.30 -11.78
N THR A 164 -11.16 -3.05 -11.97
CA THR A 164 -12.43 -2.52 -12.49
C THR A 164 -13.16 -1.57 -11.53
N ALA A 165 -12.87 -1.61 -10.24
CA ALA A 165 -13.41 -0.67 -9.25
C ALA A 165 -12.60 0.63 -9.12
N LEU A 166 -11.50 0.79 -9.87
CA LEU A 166 -10.66 1.98 -9.76
C LEU A 166 -11.47 3.23 -10.13
N ARG A 167 -11.46 4.22 -9.24
CA ARG A 167 -12.15 5.51 -9.38
C ARG A 167 -11.20 6.69 -9.34
N SER A 168 -10.03 6.54 -8.71
CA SER A 168 -9.07 7.62 -8.56
C SER A 168 -7.64 7.13 -8.75
N VAL A 169 -6.87 7.87 -9.53
CA VAL A 169 -5.43 7.72 -9.68
C VAL A 169 -4.81 9.07 -9.33
N THR A 170 -3.88 9.06 -8.40
CA THR A 170 -3.10 10.26 -8.06
C THR A 170 -1.66 10.04 -8.44
N VAL A 171 -1.06 11.05 -9.05
CA VAL A 171 0.34 11.06 -9.48
C VAL A 171 1.03 12.29 -8.94
N ALA A 172 2.31 12.16 -8.57
CA ALA A 172 3.09 13.26 -8.02
C ALA A 172 4.09 13.88 -9.01
N TRP A 173 4.29 13.30 -10.21
CA TRP A 173 5.31 13.81 -11.13
C TRP A 173 4.93 15.16 -11.76
N PRO A 174 5.86 16.14 -11.78
CA PRO A 174 5.65 17.41 -12.50
C PRO A 174 5.61 17.21 -14.02
N VAL A 175 6.27 16.17 -14.53
CA VAL A 175 6.24 15.74 -15.92
C VAL A 175 5.70 14.30 -15.96
N PRO A 176 4.71 13.97 -16.81
CA PRO A 176 4.16 12.62 -16.86
C PRO A 176 5.24 11.58 -17.12
N LEU A 177 5.23 10.50 -16.33
CA LEU A 177 6.15 9.38 -16.55
C LEU A 177 5.92 8.81 -17.95
N THR A 178 6.98 8.69 -18.75
CA THR A 178 6.88 8.16 -20.11
C THR A 178 6.71 6.65 -20.06
N LEU A 179 5.56 6.16 -20.52
CA LEU A 179 5.21 4.74 -20.53
C LEU A 179 5.01 4.29 -21.98
N SER A 180 5.72 3.24 -22.38
CA SER A 180 5.61 2.62 -23.72
C SER A 180 4.61 1.47 -23.77
N GLN A 181 3.91 1.20 -22.66
CA GLN A 181 3.06 0.04 -22.48
C GLN A 181 1.78 0.41 -21.71
N PRO A 182 0.64 -0.25 -22.00
CA PRO A 182 -0.58 -0.02 -21.25
C PRO A 182 -0.44 -0.59 -19.84
N ILE A 183 -0.71 0.22 -18.82
CA ILE A 183 -0.67 -0.20 -17.41
C ILE A 183 -2.06 -0.41 -16.81
N PHE A 184 -3.10 0.18 -17.40
CA PHE A 184 -4.51 0.13 -16.96
C PHE A 184 -5.41 -0.65 -17.93
N GLN A 185 -4.88 -1.73 -18.54
CA GLN A 185 -5.67 -2.54 -19.49
C GLN A 185 -6.99 -2.99 -18.84
N SER A 186 -8.11 -2.86 -19.58
CA SER A 186 -9.45 -3.22 -19.08
C SER A 186 -9.93 -2.44 -17.84
N VAL A 187 -9.40 -1.22 -17.62
CA VAL A 187 -9.95 -0.24 -16.66
C VAL A 187 -10.72 0.83 -17.43
N PRO A 188 -11.95 1.21 -17.01
CA PRO A 188 -12.74 2.23 -17.70
C PRO A 188 -12.24 3.64 -17.39
N LEU A 189 -11.06 4.01 -17.90
CA LEU A 189 -10.33 5.26 -17.59
C LEU A 189 -11.13 6.55 -17.84
N ALA A 190 -12.12 6.53 -18.73
CA ALA A 190 -13.05 7.64 -18.94
C ALA A 190 -13.79 8.05 -17.65
N ASN A 191 -14.02 7.11 -16.74
CA ASN A 191 -14.72 7.31 -15.46
C ASN A 191 -13.77 7.33 -14.25
N VAL A 192 -12.46 7.37 -14.49
CA VAL A 192 -11.44 7.42 -13.43
C VAL A 192 -10.91 8.84 -13.35
N ARG A 193 -10.92 9.40 -12.14
CA ARG A 193 -10.31 10.70 -11.88
C ARG A 193 -8.79 10.55 -11.86
N LEU A 194 -8.09 11.32 -12.68
CA LEU A 194 -6.64 11.50 -12.58
C LEU A 194 -6.33 12.83 -11.89
N ASN A 195 -5.72 12.75 -10.71
CA ASN A 195 -5.25 13.91 -9.95
C ASN A 195 -3.77 14.14 -10.23
N VAL A 196 -3.45 15.29 -10.83
CA VAL A 196 -2.08 15.65 -11.26
C VAL A 196 -1.60 16.90 -10.53
N PRO A 197 -0.28 17.13 -10.40
CA PRO A 197 0.21 18.34 -9.76
C PRO A 197 -0.31 19.61 -10.42
N ARG A 198 -0.51 20.66 -9.62
CA ARG A 198 -1.00 21.95 -10.11
C ARG A 198 -0.16 22.46 -11.29
N GLY A 199 -0.83 22.90 -12.36
CA GLY A 199 -0.19 23.42 -13.57
C GLY A 199 0.24 22.37 -14.59
N THR A 200 0.09 21.07 -14.29
CA THR A 200 0.57 19.99 -15.17
C THR A 200 -0.53 19.37 -16.04
N SER A 201 -1.81 19.70 -15.85
CA SER A 201 -2.92 19.03 -16.56
C SER A 201 -2.79 19.09 -18.09
N ALA A 202 -2.22 20.16 -18.65
CA ALA A 202 -2.00 20.28 -20.09
C ALA A 202 -1.00 19.23 -20.62
N VAL A 203 0.09 18.96 -19.90
CA VAL A 203 1.08 17.96 -20.32
C VAL A 203 0.58 16.53 -20.12
N TYR A 204 -0.24 16.28 -19.09
CA TYR A 204 -0.86 14.96 -18.89
C TYR A 204 -1.91 14.62 -19.97
N ARG A 205 -2.61 15.61 -20.53
CA ARG A 205 -3.59 15.40 -21.61
C ARG A 205 -2.97 14.93 -22.93
N THR A 206 -1.68 15.14 -23.13
CA THR A 206 -0.98 14.77 -24.37
C THR A 206 0.00 13.62 -24.19
N ALA A 207 0.29 13.23 -22.94
CA ALA A 207 1.23 12.15 -22.65
C ALA A 207 0.58 10.77 -22.83
N PRO A 208 1.28 9.80 -23.46
CA PRO A 208 0.79 8.43 -23.62
C PRO A 208 0.34 7.81 -22.29
N VAL A 209 -0.67 6.94 -22.34
CA VAL A 209 -1.37 6.36 -21.19
C VAL A 209 -2.17 7.38 -20.38
N TRP A 210 -1.58 8.51 -20.03
CA TRP A 210 -2.22 9.55 -19.21
C TRP A 210 -3.32 10.30 -19.96
N SER A 211 -3.19 10.45 -21.27
CA SER A 211 -4.21 11.04 -22.14
C SER A 211 -5.47 10.19 -22.28
N GLU A 212 -5.45 8.91 -21.85
CA GLU A 212 -6.63 8.04 -21.86
C GLU A 212 -7.65 8.40 -20.76
N PHE A 213 -7.24 9.17 -19.76
CA PHE A 213 -8.12 9.70 -18.73
C PHE A 213 -8.90 10.90 -19.27
N GLN A 214 -10.24 10.82 -19.26
CA GLN A 214 -11.09 11.95 -19.65
C GLN A 214 -11.25 12.98 -18.52
N GLN A 215 -10.96 12.58 -17.29
CA GLN A 215 -11.20 13.33 -16.06
C GLN A 215 -9.88 13.70 -15.37
N ILE A 216 -9.18 14.73 -15.86
CA ILE A 216 -7.88 15.17 -15.33
C ILE A 216 -8.02 16.47 -14.53
N TYR A 217 -7.68 16.42 -13.25
CA TYR A 217 -7.81 17.52 -12.30
C TYR A 217 -6.45 17.94 -11.75
N ALA A 218 -6.14 19.23 -11.84
CA ALA A 218 -4.99 19.81 -11.16
C ALA A 218 -5.28 19.92 -9.67
N VAL A 219 -4.43 19.32 -8.85
CA VAL A 219 -4.56 19.33 -7.40
C VAL A 219 -3.29 19.89 -6.76
N ALA A 220 -3.43 20.50 -5.58
CA ALA A 220 -2.29 20.82 -4.74
C ALA A 220 -1.80 19.51 -4.11
N ASN A 221 -0.93 18.77 -4.79
CA ASN A 221 -0.26 17.60 -4.25
C ASN A 221 0.80 18.07 -3.25
N VAL A 222 0.64 17.67 -2.00
CA VAL A 222 1.56 17.96 -0.90
C VAL A 222 1.92 16.63 -0.24
N GLU A 223 3.20 16.33 -0.18
CA GLU A 223 3.70 15.20 0.60
C GLU A 223 4.05 15.68 2.01
N ILE A 224 3.41 15.09 3.03
CA ILE A 224 3.71 15.37 4.44
C ILE A 224 4.27 14.11 5.08
N ALA A 225 5.57 14.09 5.35
CA ALA A 225 6.23 12.98 6.05
C ALA A 225 5.90 11.59 5.46
N GLY A 226 6.06 11.43 4.14
CA GLY A 226 5.78 10.18 3.42
C GLY A 226 4.29 9.90 3.18
N ARG A 227 3.41 10.87 3.45
CA ARG A 227 1.96 10.75 3.26
C ARG A 227 1.51 11.68 2.16
N GLN A 228 0.76 11.15 1.21
CA GLN A 228 0.26 11.96 0.11
C GLN A 228 -1.04 12.62 0.51
N ILE A 229 -1.05 13.95 0.45
CA ILE A 229 -2.22 14.78 0.68
C ILE A 229 -2.48 15.55 -0.61
N TYR A 230 -3.71 15.52 -1.10
CA TYR A 230 -4.09 16.37 -2.23
C TYR A 230 -5.47 16.93 -2.03
N ALA A 231 -5.76 18.08 -2.63
CA ALA A 231 -7.08 18.67 -2.55
C ALA A 231 -7.66 18.94 -3.93
N ALA A 232 -8.91 18.54 -4.14
CA ALA A 232 -9.70 18.71 -5.36
C ALA A 232 -11.17 18.93 -5.01
N ASP A 233 -11.87 19.80 -5.72
CA ASP A 233 -13.34 19.97 -5.64
C ASP A 233 -13.89 20.16 -4.19
N GLY A 234 -13.20 20.92 -3.34
CA GLY A 234 -13.57 21.12 -1.93
C GLY A 234 -13.32 19.90 -1.04
N VAL A 235 -12.55 18.91 -1.50
CA VAL A 235 -12.22 17.68 -0.78
C VAL A 235 -10.72 17.53 -0.68
N LEU A 236 -10.23 17.36 0.54
CA LEU A 236 -8.88 16.93 0.87
C LEU A 236 -8.85 15.40 0.90
N TYR A 237 -8.03 14.81 0.07
CA TYR A 237 -7.76 13.39 -0.02
C TYR A 237 -6.46 13.09 0.70
N LEU A 238 -6.46 12.04 1.50
CA LEU A 238 -5.37 11.60 2.34
C LEU A 238 -5.03 10.16 1.98
N SER A 239 -3.75 9.86 1.73
CA SER A 239 -3.24 8.50 1.62
C SER A 239 -2.23 8.26 2.74
N LEU A 240 -2.61 7.43 3.71
CA LEU A 240 -1.85 7.18 4.93
C LEU A 240 -1.36 5.74 4.99
N SER A 241 -0.06 5.54 5.26
CA SER A 241 0.50 4.20 5.46
C SER A 241 0.11 3.55 6.79
N GLN A 242 -0.38 4.34 7.75
CA GLN A 242 -0.87 3.91 9.06
C GLN A 242 -2.01 4.84 9.52
N PRO A 243 -2.92 4.39 10.41
CA PRO A 243 -3.91 5.28 11.00
C PRO A 243 -3.23 6.49 11.65
N ALA A 244 -3.77 7.68 11.42
CA ALA A 244 -3.21 8.90 11.97
C ALA A 244 -4.31 9.92 12.28
N LEU A 245 -4.07 10.71 13.33
CA LEU A 245 -4.91 11.86 13.65
C LEU A 245 -4.55 13.03 12.74
N ILE A 246 -5.52 13.48 11.96
CA ILE A 246 -5.41 14.61 11.04
C ILE A 246 -6.03 15.83 11.71
N ARG A 247 -5.29 16.93 11.74
CA ARG A 247 -5.81 18.23 12.19
C ARG A 247 -5.70 19.23 11.07
N VAL A 248 -6.78 19.94 10.80
CA VAL A 248 -6.84 20.97 9.76
C VAL A 248 -7.06 22.30 10.45
N TYR A 249 -6.22 23.28 10.16
CA TYR A 249 -6.27 24.63 10.70
C TYR A 249 -6.48 25.66 9.59
N ASP A 250 -7.04 26.81 9.92
CA ASP A 250 -6.96 27.99 9.06
C ASP A 250 -5.59 28.69 9.21
N LEU A 251 -5.34 29.70 8.37
CA LEU A 251 -4.08 30.44 8.39
C LEU A 251 -3.85 31.29 9.65
N SER A 252 -4.87 31.47 10.51
CA SER A 252 -4.71 32.12 11.82
C SER A 252 -4.27 31.13 12.91
N GLY A 253 -4.17 29.84 12.58
CA GLY A 253 -3.85 28.77 13.53
C GLY A 253 -5.08 28.24 14.28
N ARG A 254 -6.30 28.63 13.90
CA ARG A 254 -7.52 28.10 14.50
C ARG A 254 -7.81 26.71 13.91
N LEU A 255 -8.01 25.74 14.79
CA LEU A 255 -8.40 24.37 14.43
C LEU A 255 -9.80 24.38 13.80
N LEU A 256 -9.91 23.90 12.56
CA LEU A 256 -11.15 23.78 11.81
C LEU A 256 -11.77 22.39 11.95
N LEU A 257 -10.94 21.35 11.89
CA LEU A 257 -11.38 19.96 11.89
C LEU A 257 -10.32 19.04 12.47
N THR A 258 -10.76 18.02 13.21
CA THR A 258 -9.97 16.86 13.61
C THR A 258 -10.59 15.60 13.04
N HIS A 259 -9.77 14.69 12.51
CA HIS A 259 -10.22 13.44 11.91
C HIS A 259 -9.25 12.29 12.18
N ASP A 260 -9.76 11.23 12.81
CA ASP A 260 -9.07 9.95 12.93
C ASP A 260 -9.16 9.21 11.59
N ALA A 261 -8.10 9.33 10.79
CA ALA A 261 -8.03 8.71 9.48
C ALA A 261 -7.42 7.29 9.59
N PRO A 262 -8.07 6.24 9.05
CA PRO A 262 -7.47 4.91 8.98
C PRO A 262 -6.27 4.88 8.01
N SER A 263 -5.48 3.81 8.07
CA SER A 263 -4.54 3.51 6.99
C SER A 263 -5.29 3.31 5.67
N GLY A 264 -4.68 3.73 4.56
CA GLY A 264 -5.29 3.73 3.24
C GLY A 264 -5.79 5.13 2.85
N SER A 265 -6.80 5.17 2.00
CA SER A 265 -7.34 6.42 1.46
C SER A 265 -8.49 6.94 2.33
N SER A 266 -8.43 8.22 2.69
CA SER A 266 -9.51 8.94 3.39
C SER A 266 -9.80 10.26 2.69
N THR A 267 -11.01 10.80 2.89
CA THR A 267 -11.43 12.08 2.30
C THR A 267 -12.06 12.99 3.35
N LEU A 268 -11.71 14.28 3.30
CA LEU A 268 -12.18 15.33 4.19
C LEU A 268 -12.74 16.47 3.36
N ARG A 269 -14.01 16.81 3.54
CA ARG A 269 -14.61 17.95 2.86
C ARG A 269 -14.24 19.24 3.59
N LEU A 270 -13.62 20.17 2.89
CA LEU A 270 -13.13 21.44 3.42
C LEU A 270 -13.70 22.59 2.60
N MET A 271 -13.83 23.75 3.22
CA MET A 271 -14.17 24.98 2.49
C MET A 271 -13.04 25.30 1.49
N PRO A 272 -13.31 25.97 0.37
CA PRO A 272 -12.27 26.41 -0.54
C PRO A 272 -11.35 27.42 0.15
N GLY A 273 -10.05 27.25 0.03
CA GLY A 273 -9.07 28.11 0.67
C GLY A 273 -7.77 27.41 1.05
N TYR A 274 -6.84 28.17 1.61
CA TYR A 274 -5.63 27.61 2.22
C TYR A 274 -5.93 27.07 3.61
N HIS A 275 -5.45 25.86 3.85
CA HIS A 275 -5.56 25.15 5.12
C HIS A 275 -4.15 24.71 5.54
N VAL A 276 -3.88 24.64 6.83
CA VAL A 276 -2.71 23.94 7.35
C VAL A 276 -3.17 22.55 7.77
N VAL A 277 -2.69 21.52 7.08
CA VAL A 277 -3.01 20.12 7.36
C VAL A 277 -1.85 19.52 8.14
N GLN A 278 -2.12 19.13 9.38
CA GLN A 278 -1.19 18.46 10.26
C GLN A 278 -1.51 16.97 10.31
N VAL A 279 -0.47 16.14 10.14
CA VAL A 279 -0.53 14.70 10.30
C VAL A 279 0.62 14.26 11.21
N GLY A 280 0.28 13.85 12.43
CA GLY A 280 1.28 13.63 13.49
C GLY A 280 2.01 14.94 13.82
N ASP A 281 3.34 14.92 13.80
CA ASP A 281 4.19 16.08 14.13
C ASP A 281 4.50 16.97 12.92
N SER A 282 4.06 16.59 11.72
CA SER A 282 4.33 17.31 10.48
C SER A 282 3.09 18.05 10.00
N ALA A 283 3.25 19.28 9.53
CA ALA A 283 2.16 20.10 9.01
C ALA A 283 2.57 20.80 7.72
N GLU A 284 1.65 20.90 6.77
CA GLU A 284 1.86 21.63 5.52
C GLU A 284 0.66 22.50 5.14
N LYS A 285 0.96 23.55 4.39
CA LYS A 285 -0.06 24.44 3.83
C LYS A 285 -0.61 23.86 2.53
N VAL A 286 -1.87 23.47 2.53
CA VAL A 286 -2.58 22.89 1.39
C VAL A 286 -3.64 23.87 0.87
N TRP A 287 -3.67 24.11 -0.44
CA TRP A 287 -4.76 24.83 -1.08
C TRP A 287 -5.88 23.86 -1.47
N VAL A 288 -7.06 24.05 -0.92
CA VAL A 288 -8.28 23.33 -1.32
C VAL A 288 -9.02 24.21 -2.32
N GLY A 289 -9.01 23.79 -3.60
CA GLY A 289 -9.75 24.46 -4.67
C GLY A 289 -11.22 24.06 -4.72
N ASN A 290 -12.02 24.85 -5.43
CA ASN A 290 -13.33 24.45 -5.95
C ASN A 290 -13.18 23.68 -7.25
#